data_AF-A0A1G1IE04-F1
#
_entry.id   AF-A0A1G1IE04-F1
#
_cell.length_a   1.000
_cell.length_b   1.000
_cell.length_c   1.000
_cell.angle_alpha   90.00
_cell.angle_beta   90.00
_cell.angle_gamma   90.00
#
_symmetry.space_group_name_H-M   'P 1'
#
loop_
_entity.id
_entity.type
_entity.pdbx_description
1 polymer ?
#
loop_
_entity_poly.entity_id
_entity_poly.type
_entity_poly.pdbx_seq_one_letter_code
_entity_poly.pdbx_strand_id
1 'polypeptide(L)'
;MFHEEKTFTLRFSLEASFPDDYDGDEDNHVWVQDWEQRIKPEMTKMIFDFLRRHSAWTVRVRNRGLSPLDEIEIAMAKDYSNRSLA
;
A
#
# COMPACT_ATOMS: atom_id res chain seq x y z
N MET A 1 -3.49 6.11 29.15
CA MET A 1 -4.14 5.05 28.35
C MET A 1 -3.05 4.12 27.86
N PHE A 2 -3.22 2.81 28.01
CA PHE A 2 -2.25 1.84 27.49
C PHE A 2 -2.43 1.69 25.97
N HIS A 3 -1.33 1.60 25.23
CA HIS A 3 -1.35 1.51 23.78
C HIS A 3 -0.41 0.39 23.32
N GLU A 4 -0.92 -0.48 22.45
CA GLU A 4 -0.16 -1.54 21.82
C GLU A 4 -0.13 -1.30 20.31
N GLU A 5 1.05 -1.44 19.71
CA GLU A 5 1.25 -1.37 18.26
C GLU A 5 1.88 -2.67 17.76
N LYS A 6 1.45 -3.08 16.56
CA LYS A 6 2.09 -4.16 15.81
C LYS A 6 2.19 -3.76 14.35
N THR A 7 3.39 -3.92 13.79
CA THR A 7 3.67 -3.65 12.37
C THR A 7 3.97 -4.94 11.65
N PHE A 8 3.50 -5.04 10.41
CA PHE A 8 3.93 -6.06 9.44
C PHE A 8 4.10 -5.39 8.08
N THR A 9 4.86 -6.02 7.19
CA THR A 9 5.15 -5.49 5.84
C THR A 9 4.55 -6.41 4.79
N LEU A 10 3.77 -5.83 3.89
CA LEU A 10 3.39 -6.43 2.61
C LEU A 10 4.26 -5.79 1.53
N ARG A 11 4.99 -6.59 0.76
CA ARG A 11 5.92 -6.12 -0.27
C ARG A 11 5.61 -6.79 -1.60
N PHE A 12 5.64 -6.01 -2.67
CA PHE A 12 5.63 -6.50 -4.04
C PHE A 12 7.04 -6.41 -4.61
N SER A 13 7.48 -7.48 -5.27
CA SER A 13 8.68 -7.48 -6.10
C SER A 13 8.22 -7.56 -7.55
N LEU A 14 8.66 -6.62 -8.37
CA LEU A 14 8.34 -6.62 -9.79
C LEU A 14 9.57 -7.05 -10.57
N GLU A 15 9.36 -7.96 -11.51
CA GLU A 15 10.41 -8.53 -12.36
C GLU A 15 9.94 -8.47 -13.81
N ALA A 16 10.86 -8.13 -14.70
CA ALA A 16 10.67 -8.17 -16.15
C ALA A 16 11.88 -8.89 -16.77
N SER A 17 11.62 -9.77 -17.73
CA SER A 17 12.65 -10.47 -18.49
C SER A 17 12.70 -9.93 -19.92
N PHE A 18 13.90 -9.71 -20.41
CA PHE A 18 14.15 -9.17 -21.74
C PHE A 18 14.96 -10.16 -22.58
N PRO A 19 14.83 -10.11 -23.92
CA PRO A 19 15.72 -10.85 -24.82
C PRO A 19 17.21 -10.51 -24.62
N ASP A 20 18.09 -11.42 -25.01
CA ASP A 20 19.55 -11.26 -24.84
C ASP A 20 20.12 -10.07 -25.63
N ASP A 21 19.43 -9.62 -26.67
CA ASP A 21 19.78 -8.48 -27.53
C ASP A 21 19.12 -7.16 -27.09
N TYR A 22 18.57 -7.09 -25.87
CA TYR A 22 17.94 -5.89 -25.35
C TYR A 22 18.95 -4.83 -24.90
N ASP A 23 18.99 -3.69 -25.59
CA ASP A 23 19.92 -2.59 -25.35
C ASP A 23 19.50 -1.62 -24.21
N GLY A 24 18.44 -1.91 -23.46
CA GLY A 24 18.10 -1.17 -22.24
C GLY A 24 17.20 0.07 -22.43
N ASP A 25 17.26 0.72 -23.60
CA ASP A 25 16.60 2.02 -23.86
C ASP A 25 15.27 1.92 -24.63
N GLU A 26 14.88 0.73 -25.12
CA GLU A 26 13.69 0.59 -25.97
C GLU A 26 12.37 0.55 -25.19
N ASP A 27 12.36 0.10 -23.92
CA ASP A 27 11.12 -0.11 -23.16
C ASP A 27 10.62 1.11 -22.39
N ASN A 28 11.37 2.21 -22.26
CA ASN A 28 11.03 3.39 -21.44
C ASN A 28 10.53 3.07 -20.02
N HIS A 29 10.95 1.94 -19.44
CA HIS A 29 10.41 1.39 -18.20
C HIS A 29 8.88 1.19 -18.21
N VAL A 30 8.29 0.87 -19.37
CA VAL A 30 6.83 0.73 -19.55
C VAL A 30 6.20 -0.23 -18.54
N TRP A 31 6.88 -1.31 -18.18
CA TRP A 31 6.40 -2.26 -17.16
C TRP A 31 6.31 -1.62 -15.77
N VAL A 32 7.28 -0.77 -15.40
CA VAL A 32 7.22 0.02 -14.16
C VAL A 32 6.12 1.07 -14.26
N GLN A 33 5.97 1.73 -15.41
CA GLN A 33 4.91 2.73 -15.61
C GLN A 33 3.50 2.12 -15.53
N ASP A 34 3.28 0.93 -16.09
CA ASP A 34 2.00 0.22 -15.99
C ASP A 34 1.66 -0.10 -14.54
N TRP A 35 2.65 -0.57 -13.77
CA TRP A 35 2.50 -0.73 -12.32
C TRP A 35 2.16 0.57 -11.61
N GLU A 36 2.96 1.61 -11.81
CA GLU A 36 2.86 2.90 -11.11
C GLU A 36 1.56 3.66 -11.43
N GLN A 37 1.10 3.60 -12.68
CA GLN A 37 -0.03 4.41 -13.17
C GLN A 37 -1.36 3.68 -13.14
N ARG A 38 -1.38 2.34 -13.15
CA ARG A 38 -2.62 1.56 -13.24
C ARG A 38 -2.78 0.59 -12.07
N ILE A 39 -1.84 -0.34 -11.90
CA ILE A 39 -2.01 -1.44 -10.94
C ILE A 39 -1.94 -0.92 -9.49
N LYS A 40 -0.89 -0.18 -9.12
CA LYS A 40 -0.70 0.33 -7.74
C LYS A 40 -1.85 1.24 -7.29
N PRO A 41 -2.33 2.21 -8.07
CA PRO A 41 -3.48 3.05 -7.69
C PRO A 41 -4.77 2.24 -7.49
N GLU A 42 -5.09 1.32 -8.40
CA GLU A 42 -6.30 0.49 -8.29
C GLU A 42 -6.26 -0.45 -7.09
N MET A 43 -5.11 -1.10 -6.84
CA MET A 43 -4.92 -1.94 -5.66
C MET A 43 -5.05 -1.15 -4.36
N THR A 44 -4.44 0.03 -4.28
CA THR A 44 -4.55 0.91 -3.11
C THR A 44 -6.01 1.27 -2.85
N LYS A 45 -6.75 1.64 -3.90
CA LYS A 45 -8.19 1.91 -3.80
C LYS A 45 -8.98 0.71 -3.26
N MET A 46 -8.76 -0.48 -3.82
CA MET A 46 -9.45 -1.70 -3.38
C MET A 46 -9.16 -2.04 -1.91
N ILE A 47 -7.91 -1.85 -1.45
CA ILE A 47 -7.55 -2.05 -0.04
C ILE A 47 -8.36 -1.09 0.84
N PHE A 48 -8.37 0.21 0.54
CA PHE A 48 -9.15 1.17 1.32
C PHE A 48 -10.66 0.88 1.29
N ASP A 49 -11.20 0.51 0.14
CA ASP A 49 -12.63 0.17 0.01
C ASP A 49 -13.01 -1.10 0.77
N PHE A 50 -12.10 -2.05 0.89
CA PHE A 50 -12.27 -3.22 1.74
C PHE A 50 -12.20 -2.84 3.22
N LEU A 51 -11.15 -2.13 3.63
CA LEU A 51 -10.92 -1.77 5.04
C LEU A 51 -12.03 -0.88 5.61
N ARG A 52 -12.61 0.03 4.81
CA ARG A 52 -13.74 0.87 5.21
C ARG A 52 -15.00 0.09 5.59
N ARG A 53 -15.14 -1.17 5.16
CA ARG A 53 -16.27 -2.04 5.55
C ARG A 53 -16.18 -2.51 7.00
N HIS A 54 -15.01 -2.37 7.64
CA HIS A 54 -14.77 -2.72 9.03
C HIS A 54 -14.85 -1.48 9.93
N SER A 55 -16.06 -0.95 10.14
CA SER A 55 -16.32 0.33 10.83
C SER A 55 -15.77 0.44 12.26
N ALA A 56 -15.46 -0.69 12.91
CA ALA A 56 -14.79 -0.72 14.21
C ALA A 56 -13.32 -0.22 14.17
N TRP A 57 -12.75 -0.07 12.96
CA TRP A 57 -11.38 0.39 12.75
C TRP A 57 -11.37 1.75 12.05
N THR A 58 -10.57 2.68 12.57
CA THR A 58 -10.16 3.89 11.85
C THR A 58 -9.01 3.54 10.92
N VAL A 59 -9.09 3.99 9.66
CA VAL A 59 -8.08 3.71 8.62
C VAL A 59 -7.54 5.03 8.08
N ARG A 60 -6.22 5.18 8.03
CA ARG A 60 -5.57 6.38 7.49
C ARG A 60 -4.23 6.06 6.81
N VAL A 61 -3.85 6.85 5.82
CA VAL A 61 -2.45 6.85 5.35
C VAL A 61 -1.59 7.52 6.41
N ARG A 62 -0.46 6.90 6.74
CA ARG A 62 0.60 7.52 7.54
C ARG A 62 1.76 7.82 6.61
N ASN A 63 2.26 9.05 6.63
CA ASN A 63 3.47 9.42 5.90
C ASN A 63 4.57 9.72 6.93
N ARG A 64 5.72 9.04 6.82
CA ARG A 64 6.90 9.22 7.68
C ARG A 64 8.05 9.97 7.01
N GLY A 65 7.75 10.74 5.96
CA GLY A 65 8.74 11.47 5.15
C GLY A 65 9.27 10.70 3.94
N LEU A 66 8.70 9.53 3.64
CA LEU A 66 9.02 8.76 2.44
C LEU A 66 8.11 9.17 1.28
N SER A 67 8.63 9.05 0.05
CA SER A 67 7.81 9.25 -1.13
C SER A 67 6.69 8.21 -1.16
N PRO A 68 5.44 8.58 -1.51
CA PRO A 68 4.37 7.62 -1.78
C PRO A 68 4.69 6.67 -2.95
N LEU A 69 5.71 7.01 -3.76
CA LEU A 69 6.24 6.10 -4.77
C LEU A 69 7.04 4.96 -4.15
N ASP A 70 7.69 5.21 -3.01
CA ASP A 70 8.55 4.25 -2.30
C ASP A 70 7.76 3.46 -1.24
N GLU A 71 6.87 4.13 -0.49
CA GLU A 71 6.11 3.50 0.60
C GLU A 71 4.71 4.12 0.78
N ILE A 72 3.72 3.24 0.95
CA ILE A 72 2.37 3.60 1.39
C ILE A 72 2.09 2.85 2.70
N GLU A 73 2.22 3.52 3.84
CA GLU A 73 1.83 2.96 5.13
C GLU A 73 0.34 3.22 5.40
N ILE A 74 -0.43 2.13 5.55
CA ILE A 74 -1.84 2.19 5.94
C ILE A 74 -1.94 1.87 7.44
N ALA A 75 -2.19 2.89 8.26
CA ALA A 75 -2.36 2.74 9.70
C ALA A 75 -3.82 2.46 10.03
N MET A 76 -4.06 1.40 10.80
CA MET A 76 -5.37 1.04 11.34
C MET A 76 -5.35 1.16 12.86
N ALA A 77 -6.40 1.74 13.44
CA ALA A 77 -6.54 1.88 14.88
C ALA A 77 -7.96 1.52 15.31
N LYS A 78 -8.07 0.80 16.43
CA LYS A 78 -9.34 0.52 17.09
C LYS A 78 -9.25 1.00 18.53
N ASP A 79 -10.25 1.77 18.94
CA ASP A 79 -10.36 2.26 20.31
C ASP A 79 -11.22 1.31 21.14
N TYR A 80 -10.64 0.79 22.22
CA TYR A 80 -11.32 -0.11 23.16
C TYR A 80 -11.84 0.62 24.41
N SER A 81 -11.60 1.92 24.54
CA SER A 81 -12.05 2.70 25.70
C SER A 81 -13.55 2.97 25.71
N ASN A 82 -14.20 2.91 24.54
CA ASN A 82 -15.65 3.04 24.43
C ASN A 82 -16.31 1.67 24.22
N ARG A 83 -16.65 0.99 25.33
CA ARG A 83 -17.26 -0.36 25.35
C ARG A 83 -18.71 -0.44 24.83
N SER A 84 -19.27 0.62 24.24
CA SER A 84 -20.69 0.65 23.85
C SER A 84 -21.04 -0.09 22.55
N LEU A 85 -20.08 -0.71 21.86
CA LEU A 85 -20.29 -1.41 20.57
C LEU A 85 -19.67 -2.82 20.52
N ALA A 86 -19.61 -3.52 21.66
CA ALA A 86 -19.25 -4.93 21.73
C ALA A 86 -20.45 -5.84 21.42
#